data_AF-A0AAX3IZ61-F1
#
_entry.id   AF-A0AAX3IZ61-F1
#
_cell.length_a   1.000
_cell.length_b   1.000
_cell.length_c   1.000
_cell.angle_alpha   90.00
_cell.angle_beta   90.00
_cell.angle_gamma   90.00
#
_symmetry.space_group_name_H-M   'P 1'
#
loop_
_entity.id
_entity.type
_entity.pdbx_description
1 polymer ?
#
loop_
_entity_poly.entity_id
_entity_poly.type
_entity_poly.pdbx_seq_one_letter_code
_entity_poly.pdbx_strand_id
1 'polypeptide(L)'
;MPYIIFVLTPYLITTFTGNVNNFNVIYLLSSGDPTPLGDSAGSTDLLITWLYKLTVDKQDYNLGAVIGIMTFIVLAVVSLITYRNSGSYKNEEAFR
;
A
#
# COMPACT_ATOMS: atom_id res chain seq x y z
N MET A 1 23.62 -20.05 -5.99
CA MET A 1 22.25 -19.50 -6.12
C MET A 1 21.62 -18.92 -4.83
N PRO A 2 22.10 -19.12 -3.58
CA PRO A 2 21.49 -18.46 -2.41
C PRO A 2 21.89 -16.98 -2.24
N TYR A 3 23.09 -16.58 -2.66
CA TYR A 3 23.55 -15.18 -2.61
C TYR A 3 22.73 -14.23 -3.49
N ILE A 4 22.21 -14.71 -4.62
CA ILE A 4 21.41 -13.90 -5.54
C ILE A 4 20.09 -13.51 -4.89
N ILE A 5 19.43 -14.42 -4.18
CA ILE A 5 18.19 -14.10 -3.47
C ILE A 5 18.46 -13.11 -2.35
N PHE A 6 19.54 -13.26 -1.58
CA PHE A 6 19.87 -12.31 -0.50
C PHE A 6 20.10 -10.88 -1.03
N VAL A 7 20.82 -10.73 -2.15
CA VAL A 7 21.10 -9.43 -2.77
C VAL A 7 19.87 -8.84 -3.49
N LEU A 8 19.03 -9.68 -4.10
CA LEU A 8 17.83 -9.24 -4.81
C LEU A 8 16.62 -9.05 -3.89
N THR A 9 16.61 -9.61 -2.67
CA THR A 9 15.50 -9.46 -1.70
C THR A 9 15.09 -8.00 -1.49
N PRO A 10 16.00 -7.03 -1.20
CA PRO A 10 15.61 -5.63 -1.06
C PRO A 10 15.03 -5.04 -2.36
N TYR A 11 15.56 -5.44 -3.52
CA TYR A 11 15.05 -5.00 -4.82
C TYR A 11 13.64 -5.56 -5.10
N LEU A 12 13.40 -6.83 -4.77
CA LEU A 12 12.11 -7.50 -4.93
C LEU A 12 11.05 -6.88 -3.99
N ILE A 13 11.40 -6.59 -2.74
CA ILE A 13 10.50 -5.93 -1.79
C ILE A 13 10.13 -4.53 -2.30
N THR A 14 11.10 -3.76 -2.78
CA THR A 14 10.87 -2.42 -3.33
C THR A 14 9.99 -2.47 -4.57
N THR A 15 10.28 -3.39 -5.49
CA THR A 15 9.51 -3.56 -6.72
C THR A 15 8.09 -4.03 -6.42
N PHE A 16 7.91 -4.99 -5.50
CA PHE A 16 6.59 -5.45 -5.06
C PHE A 16 5.79 -4.31 -4.44
N THR A 17 6.39 -3.56 -3.51
CA THR A 17 5.75 -2.41 -2.85
C THR A 17 5.35 -1.33 -3.85
N GLY A 18 6.20 -1.09 -4.86
CA GLY A 18 5.91 -0.16 -5.95
C GLY A 18 4.74 -0.60 -6.82
N ASN A 19 4.63 -1.89 -7.13
CA ASN A 19 3.50 -2.43 -7.91
C ASN A 19 2.19 -2.43 -7.12
N VAL A 20 2.22 -2.73 -5.82
CA VAL A 20 1.03 -2.75 -4.94
C VAL A 20 0.41 -1.36 -4.77
N ASN A 21 1.19 -0.29 -4.92
CA ASN A 21 0.71 1.09 -4.80
C ASN A 21 0.71 1.85 -6.14
N ASN A 22 0.68 1.14 -7.28
CA ASN A 22 0.81 1.76 -8.59
C ASN A 22 -0.51 2.42 -9.06
N PHE A 23 -0.81 3.56 -8.44
CA PHE A 23 -2.02 4.34 -8.70
C PHE A 23 -2.19 4.69 -10.17
N ASN A 24 -1.13 5.23 -10.80
CA ASN A 24 -1.20 5.75 -12.16
C ASN A 24 -1.56 4.67 -13.20
N VAL A 25 -1.01 3.46 -13.06
CA VAL A 25 -1.25 2.37 -14.02
C VAL A 25 -2.70 1.92 -13.97
N ILE A 26 -3.24 1.68 -12.78
CA ILE A 26 -4.63 1.22 -12.65
C ILE A 26 -5.61 2.34 -12.99
N TYR A 27 -5.38 3.57 -12.49
CA TYR A 27 -6.28 4.69 -12.75
C TYR A 27 -6.39 5.04 -14.25
N LEU A 28 -5.28 5.03 -14.98
CA LEU A 28 -5.23 5.41 -16.40
C LEU A 28 -5.59 4.28 -17.36
N LEU A 29 -5.29 3.01 -17.03
CA LEU A 29 -5.51 1.89 -17.97
C LEU A 29 -6.87 1.23 -17.80
N SER A 30 -7.35 1.07 -16.56
CA SER A 30 -8.61 0.37 -16.28
C SER A 30 -9.59 1.17 -15.44
N SER A 31 -9.17 2.24 -14.78
CA SER A 31 -9.98 3.00 -13.81
C SER A 31 -10.68 2.12 -12.76
N GLY A 32 -10.06 0.96 -12.47
CA GLY A 32 -10.58 -0.06 -11.56
C GLY A 32 -11.52 -1.09 -12.17
N ASP A 33 -12.00 -0.91 -13.40
CA ASP A 33 -13.04 -1.76 -13.99
C ASP A 33 -12.57 -3.20 -14.32
N PRO A 34 -13.50 -4.18 -14.44
CA PRO A 34 -14.95 -4.06 -14.28
C PRO A 34 -15.41 -3.97 -12.83
N THR A 35 -16.36 -3.09 -12.56
CA THR A 35 -17.04 -2.99 -11.26
C THR A 35 -18.24 -3.95 -11.21
N PRO A 36 -18.25 -4.98 -10.33
CA PRO A 36 -19.38 -5.89 -10.19
C PRO A 36 -20.66 -5.14 -9.80
N LEU A 37 -21.81 -5.61 -10.30
CA LEU A 37 -23.11 -4.99 -9.99
C LEU A 37 -23.40 -5.08 -8.49
N GLY A 38 -23.53 -3.92 -7.85
CA GLY A 38 -23.78 -3.80 -6.41
C GLY A 38 -22.53 -3.53 -5.57
N ASP A 39 -21.33 -3.54 -6.17
CA ASP A 39 -20.09 -3.24 -5.46
C ASP A 39 -19.58 -1.83 -5.81
N SER A 40 -18.87 -1.20 -4.86
CA SER A 40 -18.23 0.09 -5.10
C SER A 40 -16.79 -0.04 -5.55
N ALA A 41 -16.18 -1.21 -5.37
CA ALA A 41 -14.81 -1.52 -5.76
C ALA A 41 -14.78 -2.26 -7.10
N GLY A 42 -13.92 -1.81 -7.99
CA GLY A 42 -13.68 -2.49 -9.25
C GLY A 42 -12.76 -3.71 -9.10
N SER A 43 -12.86 -4.68 -10.01
CA SER A 43 -12.09 -5.93 -9.91
C SER A 43 -10.58 -5.73 -10.07
N THR A 44 -10.17 -4.61 -10.66
CA THR A 44 -8.75 -4.25 -10.84
C THR A 44 -8.30 -3.12 -9.91
N ASP A 45 -9.18 -2.66 -9.00
CA ASP A 45 -8.84 -1.57 -8.11
C ASP A 45 -7.81 -1.98 -7.05
N LEU A 46 -6.80 -1.13 -6.90
CA LEU A 46 -5.97 -1.10 -5.70
C LEU A 46 -6.71 -0.32 -4.62
N LEU A 47 -6.38 -0.57 -3.36
CA LEU A 47 -6.97 0.15 -2.23
C LEU A 47 -6.88 1.68 -2.41
N ILE A 48 -5.77 2.17 -2.98
CA ILE A 48 -5.57 3.59 -3.25
C ILE A 48 -6.38 4.11 -4.46
N THR A 49 -6.61 3.31 -5.51
CA THR A 49 -7.44 3.74 -6.66
C THR A 49 -8.91 3.71 -6.32
N TRP A 50 -9.34 2.72 -5.54
CA TRP A 50 -10.70 2.65 -5.03
C TRP A 50 -11.04 3.83 -4.12
N LEU A 51 -10.13 4.17 -3.19
CA LEU A 51 -10.28 5.34 -2.33
C LEU A 51 -10.42 6.64 -3.12
N TYR A 52 -9.59 6.79 -4.15
CA TYR A 52 -9.67 7.95 -5.04
C TYR A 52 -11.02 8.02 -5.76
N LYS A 53 -11.47 6.92 -6.37
CA LYS A 53 -12.78 6.80 -7.04
C LYS A 53 -13.94 7.18 -6.09
N LEU A 54 -13.86 6.77 -4.82
CA LEU A 54 -14.85 7.11 -3.81
C LEU A 54 -14.84 8.61 -3.44
N THR A 55 -13.67 9.21 -3.29
CA THR A 55 -13.54 10.65 -2.95
C THR A 55 -13.84 11.58 -4.11
N VAL A 56 -13.43 11.23 -5.33
CA VAL A 56 -13.43 12.14 -6.48
C VAL A 56 -14.61 11.88 -7.40
N ASP A 57 -14.88 10.63 -7.76
CA ASP A 57 -15.93 10.31 -8.74
C ASP A 57 -17.32 10.23 -8.08
N LYS A 58 -17.41 9.70 -6.87
CA LYS A 58 -18.67 9.63 -6.10
C LYS A 58 -18.90 10.83 -5.18
N GLN A 59 -17.91 11.72 -5.04
CA GLN A 59 -17.94 12.87 -4.13
C GLN A 59 -18.24 12.54 -2.66
N ASP A 60 -17.99 11.30 -2.23
CA ASP A 60 -18.16 10.85 -0.85
C ASP A 60 -16.93 11.25 -0.01
N TYR A 61 -16.68 12.55 0.09
CA TYR A 61 -15.50 13.10 0.78
C TYR A 61 -15.44 12.70 2.25
N ASN A 62 -16.59 12.60 2.92
CA ASN A 62 -16.70 12.14 4.30
C ASN A 62 -16.21 10.68 4.45
N LEU A 63 -16.63 9.80 3.54
CA LEU A 63 -16.28 8.39 3.58
C LEU A 63 -14.81 8.17 3.23
N GLY A 64 -14.33 8.84 2.18
CA GLY A 64 -12.94 8.74 1.78
C GLY A 64 -11.96 9.34 2.79
N ALA A 65 -12.32 10.45 3.46
CA ALA A 65 -11.51 11.01 4.55
C ALA A 65 -11.40 10.04 5.74
N VAL A 66 -12.52 9.41 6.14
CA VAL A 66 -12.53 8.44 7.24
C VAL A 66 -11.67 7.22 6.92
N ILE A 67 -11.79 6.63 5.73
CA ILE A 67 -11.00 5.46 5.35
C ILE A 67 -9.51 5.85 5.17
N GLY A 68 -9.21 7.05 4.69
CA GLY A 68 -7.83 7.58 4.64
C GLY A 68 -7.18 7.70 6.03
N ILE A 69 -7.92 8.20 7.02
CA ILE A 69 -7.43 8.28 8.41
C ILE A 69 -7.24 6.88 9.01
N MET A 70 -8.20 5.97 8.79
CA MET A 70 -8.12 4.59 9.30
C MET A 70 -6.91 3.85 8.72
N THR A 71 -6.65 3.98 7.42
CA THR A 71 -5.50 3.35 6.77
C THR A 71 -4.17 3.94 7.25
N PHE A 72 -4.10 5.25 7.49
CA PHE A 72 -2.94 5.89 8.10
C PHE A 72 -2.62 5.34 9.50
N ILE A 73 -3.64 5.19 10.36
CA ILE A 73 -3.45 4.63 11.71
C ILE A 73 -2.92 3.21 11.65
N VAL A 74 -3.49 2.36 10.79
CA VAL A 74 -3.03 0.97 10.62
C VAL A 74 -1.58 0.93 10.13
N LEU A 75 -1.26 1.71 9.09
CA LEU A 75 0.10 1.78 8.55
C LEU A 75 1.10 2.32 9.57
N ALA A 76 0.72 3.33 10.36
CA ALA A 76 1.56 3.88 11.42
C ALA A 76 1.83 2.85 12.51
N VAL A 77 0.83 2.11 12.96
CA VAL A 77 0.98 1.05 13.98
C VAL A 77 1.85 -0.09 13.46
N VAL A 78 1.58 -0.58 12.24
CA VAL A 78 2.38 -1.66 11.63
C VAL A 78 3.81 -1.21 11.38
N SER A 79 4.01 0.02 10.90
CA SER A 79 5.34 0.60 10.70
C SER A 79 6.08 0.74 12.03
N LEU A 80 5.41 1.19 13.10
CA LEU A 80 6.02 1.34 14.42
C LEU A 80 6.38 -0.01 15.05
N ILE A 81 5.52 -1.03 14.92
CA ILE A 81 5.82 -2.40 15.37
C ILE A 81 7.00 -2.97 14.56
N THR A 82 6.98 -2.79 13.24
CA THR A 82 8.04 -3.27 12.35
C THR A 82 9.35 -2.54 12.64
N TYR A 83 9.33 -1.24 12.88
CA TYR A 83 10.50 -0.44 13.26
C TYR A 83 11.06 -0.88 14.61
N ARG A 84 10.19 -1.14 15.59
CA ARG A 84 10.59 -1.63 16.92
C ARG A 84 11.12 -3.06 16.91
N ASN A 85 10.62 -3.92 16.02
CA ASN A 85 11.09 -5.30 15.86
C ASN A 85 12.26 -5.43 14.87
N SER A 86 12.46 -4.46 13.98
CA SER A 86 13.56 -4.46 13.04
C SER A 86 14.86 -4.24 13.80
N GLY A 87 15.87 -5.07 13.51
CA GLY A 87 17.17 -5.05 14.17
C GLY A 87 17.90 -3.71 14.14
N SER A 88 17.41 -2.70 13.40
CA SER A 88 17.95 -1.34 13.44
C SER A 88 17.87 -0.69 14.83
N TYR A 89 16.87 -1.02 15.67
CA TYR A 89 16.81 -0.51 17.06
C TYR A 89 17.63 -1.38 18.05
N LYS A 90 17.87 -2.65 17.72
CA LYS A 90 18.66 -3.59 18.55
C LYS A 90 20.16 -3.59 18.23
N ASN A 91 20.56 -3.16 17.03
CA ASN A 91 21.94 -3.19 16.56
C ASN A 91 22.70 -1.87 16.77
N GLU A 92 22.10 -0.86 17.40
CA GLU A 92 22.85 0.31 17.89
C GLU A 92 23.71 -0.02 19.12
N GLU A 93 23.44 -1.12 19.84
CA GLU A 93 24.30 -1.62 20.92
C GLU A 93 25.44 -2.53 20.42
N ALA A 94 25.39 -3.02 19.17
CA ALA A 94 26.43 -3.87 18.60
C ALA A 94 27.59 -3.09 17.94
N PHE A 95 27.50 -1.75 17.90
CA PHE A 95 28.53 -0.85 17.36
C PHE A 95 29.11 0.11 18.42
N ARG A 96 29.13 -0.29 19.70
CA ARG A 96 30.00 0.33 20.72
C ARG A 96 31.07 -0.64 21.17
#